data_AF-R9T413-F1
#
_entry.id   AF-R9T413-F1
#
_cell.length_a   1.000
_cell.length_b   1.000
_cell.length_c   1.000
_cell.angle_alpha   90.00
_cell.angle_beta   90.00
_cell.angle_gamma   90.00
#
_symmetry.space_group_name_H-M   'P 1'
#
loop_
_entity.id
_entity.type
_entity.pdbx_description
1 polymer ?
#
loop_
_entity_poly.entity_id
_entity_poly.type
_entity_poly.pdbx_seq_one_letter_code
_entity_poly.pdbx_strand_id
1 'polypeptide(L)'
;MPAGCRIEISYIDPETYSSIVNHELRKEILRTLYAMALDKPPTKQELADKLGMGYHQVSYQLGQQLSEFWSVVDEKKVRGTRMEYIAPSSPSSVYITLGKDGELFVVDPLANIFGQLSKVGTRCDGCSEKEYLKCLKHVEEGCFCGNELTKEEVAFLNKNGRKKPFRPMDLALVCALKGITSGRKCVISIPCDSCPFMRRAIVIDGL
;
A
#
# COMPACT_ATOMS: atom_id res chain seq x y z
N MET A 1 13.06 9.25 0.38
CA MET A 1 11.82 9.05 -0.41
C MET A 1 11.65 10.21 -1.39
N PRO A 2 11.02 10.03 -2.57
CA PRO A 2 10.65 11.16 -3.41
C PRO A 2 9.78 12.13 -2.60
N ALA A 3 9.95 13.44 -2.80
CA ALA A 3 9.19 14.46 -2.09
C ALA A 3 7.71 14.43 -2.53
N GLY A 4 6.88 13.60 -1.89
CA GLY A 4 5.48 13.44 -2.23
C GLY A 4 4.83 12.16 -1.68
N CYS A 5 3.50 12.14 -1.62
CA CYS A 5 2.72 10.91 -1.58
C CYS A 5 2.68 10.29 -2.98
N ARG A 6 3.53 9.29 -3.21
CA ARG A 6 3.41 8.42 -4.38
C ARG A 6 2.56 7.22 -4.00
N ILE A 7 1.58 6.90 -4.86
CA ILE A 7 0.70 5.73 -4.74
C ILE A 7 0.91 4.91 -6.01
N GLU A 8 1.33 3.67 -5.86
CA GLU A 8 1.47 2.72 -6.96
C GLU A 8 0.49 1.57 -6.74
N ILE A 9 -0.52 1.42 -7.60
CA ILE A 9 -1.45 0.31 -7.45
C ILE A 9 -0.90 -0.89 -8.19
N SER A 10 -0.62 -1.96 -7.44
CA SER A 10 -0.01 -3.19 -7.95
C SER A 10 -0.95 -4.38 -7.76
N TYR A 11 -1.04 -5.25 -8.74
CA TYR A 11 -1.79 -6.50 -8.60
C TYR A 11 -0.93 -7.55 -7.90
N ILE A 12 -1.52 -8.28 -6.95
CA ILE A 12 -0.96 -9.50 -6.37
C ILE A 12 -1.92 -10.66 -6.62
N ASP A 13 -1.37 -11.86 -6.80
CA ASP A 13 -2.19 -13.04 -6.99
C ASP A 13 -2.98 -13.40 -5.69
N PRO A 14 -4.08 -14.17 -5.80
CA PRO A 14 -4.90 -14.52 -4.65
C PRO A 14 -4.17 -15.36 -3.58
N GLU A 15 -3.15 -16.13 -3.94
CA GLU A 15 -2.38 -16.94 -3.00
C GLU A 15 -1.48 -16.03 -2.14
N THR A 16 -0.75 -15.12 -2.77
CA THR A 16 0.04 -14.07 -2.11
C THR A 16 -0.85 -13.19 -1.22
N TYR A 17 -2.04 -12.81 -1.69
CA TYR A 17 -3.00 -12.09 -0.87
C TYR A 17 -3.41 -12.89 0.38
N SER A 18 -3.78 -14.16 0.20
CA SER A 18 -4.27 -15.03 1.28
C SER A 18 -3.18 -15.34 2.30
N SER A 19 -1.93 -15.41 1.86
CA SER A 19 -0.77 -15.58 2.74
C SER A 19 -0.61 -14.39 3.70
N ILE A 20 -1.08 -13.20 3.35
CA ILE A 20 -0.97 -12.02 4.23
C ILE A 20 -2.21 -11.89 5.10
N VAL A 21 -3.39 -11.82 4.49
CA VAL A 21 -4.59 -11.33 5.17
C VAL A 21 -5.16 -12.30 6.20
N ASN A 22 -4.83 -13.58 6.11
CA ASN A 22 -5.25 -14.58 7.10
C ASN A 22 -4.33 -14.66 8.33
N HIS A 23 -3.27 -13.85 8.39
CA HIS A 23 -2.25 -13.94 9.43
C HIS A 23 -1.94 -12.56 10.04
N GLU A 24 -2.46 -12.31 11.25
CA GLU A 24 -2.23 -11.05 11.98
C GLU A 24 -0.75 -10.71 12.14
N LEU A 25 0.07 -11.73 12.39
CA LEU A 25 1.51 -11.53 12.51
C LEU A 25 2.15 -10.94 11.25
N ARG A 26 1.72 -11.40 10.07
CA ARG A 26 2.27 -10.95 8.78
C ARG A 26 1.81 -9.54 8.46
N LYS A 27 0.56 -9.20 8.78
CA LYS A 27 0.03 -7.82 8.70
C LYS A 27 0.87 -6.88 9.55
N GLU A 28 1.15 -7.26 10.80
CA GLU A 28 1.92 -6.42 11.71
C GLU A 28 3.37 -6.26 11.25
N ILE A 29 4.04 -7.33 10.79
CA ILE A 29 5.38 -7.24 10.21
C ILE A 29 5.41 -6.24 9.04
N LEU A 30 4.49 -6.36 8.08
CA LEU A 30 4.44 -5.48 6.92
C LEU A 30 4.14 -4.03 7.34
N ARG A 31 3.15 -3.82 8.22
CA ARG A 31 2.79 -2.50 8.73
C ARG A 31 3.99 -1.83 9.39
N THR A 32 4.66 -2.52 10.32
CA THR A 32 5.80 -1.97 11.06
C THR A 32 6.98 -1.69 10.12
N LEU A 33 7.29 -2.60 9.19
CA LEU A 33 8.35 -2.39 8.20
C LEU A 33 8.09 -1.16 7.33
N TYR A 34 6.87 -1.00 6.81
CA TYR A 34 6.51 0.14 5.97
C TYR A 34 6.56 1.46 6.73
N ALA A 35 6.10 1.48 7.98
CA ALA A 35 6.17 2.66 8.83
C ALA A 35 7.61 3.06 9.16
N MET A 36 8.43 2.12 9.65
CA MET A 36 9.84 2.40 9.99
C MET A 36 10.63 2.91 8.79
N ALA A 37 10.41 2.32 7.61
CA ALA A 37 11.11 2.71 6.39
C ALA A 37 10.76 4.12 5.87
N LEU A 38 9.73 4.79 6.40
CA LEU A 38 9.44 6.21 6.08
C LEU A 38 10.58 7.14 6.48
N ASP A 39 11.19 6.89 7.65
CA ASP A 39 12.33 7.66 8.15
C ASP A 39 13.64 7.07 7.64
N LYS A 40 13.93 5.82 8.04
CA LYS A 40 15.14 5.11 7.64
C LYS A 40 14.88 3.60 7.48
N PRO A 41 15.52 2.93 6.50
CA PRO A 41 15.47 1.47 6.39
C PRO A 41 15.93 0.80 7.70
N PRO A 42 15.11 -0.02 8.38
CA PRO A 42 15.53 -0.75 9.57
C PRO A 42 16.35 -1.98 9.23
N THR A 43 17.08 -2.53 10.19
CA THR A 43 17.59 -3.90 10.13
C THR A 43 16.49 -4.91 10.53
N LYS A 44 16.67 -6.19 10.18
CA LYS A 44 15.78 -7.27 10.65
C LYS A 44 15.70 -7.34 12.19
N GLN A 45 16.79 -7.01 12.89
CA GLN A 45 16.82 -6.98 14.35
C GLN A 45 15.99 -5.81 14.91
N GLU A 46 16.18 -4.59 14.38
CA GLU A 46 15.39 -3.43 14.82
C GLU A 46 13.88 -3.63 14.57
N LEU A 47 13.51 -4.27 13.45
CA LEU A 47 12.12 -4.66 13.18
C LEU A 47 11.60 -5.67 14.23
N ALA A 48 12.39 -6.69 14.56
CA ALA A 48 12.03 -7.68 15.58
C ALA A 48 11.87 -7.05 16.96
N ASP A 49 12.78 -6.15 17.34
CA ASP A 49 12.72 -5.41 18.61
C ASP A 49 11.46 -4.54 18.68
N LYS A 50 11.13 -3.83 17.59
CA LYS A 50 9.91 -2.99 17.51
C LYS A 50 8.63 -3.82 17.62
N LEU A 51 8.63 -5.05 17.09
CA LEU A 51 7.51 -5.98 17.16
C LEU A 51 7.43 -6.76 18.50
N GLY A 52 8.46 -6.68 19.34
CA GLY A 52 8.56 -7.52 20.55
C GLY A 52 8.71 -9.02 20.23
N MET A 53 9.37 -9.35 19.13
CA MET A 53 9.49 -10.71 18.60
C MET A 53 10.94 -11.19 18.53
N GLY A 54 11.12 -12.52 18.47
CA GLY A 54 12.44 -13.11 18.22
C GLY A 54 12.90 -12.90 16.78
N TYR A 55 14.18 -12.55 16.60
CA TYR A 55 14.83 -12.37 15.29
C TYR A 55 14.53 -13.51 14.31
N HIS A 56 14.66 -14.76 14.75
CA HIS A 56 14.44 -15.93 13.90
C HIS A 56 13.00 -16.01 13.36
N GLN A 57 12.01 -15.58 14.14
CA GLN A 57 10.62 -15.59 13.73
C GLN A 57 10.37 -14.54 12.64
N VAL A 58 10.88 -13.31 12.82
CA VAL A 58 10.80 -12.25 11.79
C VAL A 58 11.55 -12.67 10.53
N SER A 59 12.79 -13.17 10.67
CA SER A 59 13.58 -13.63 9.54
C SER A 59 12.90 -14.76 8.76
N TYR A 60 12.22 -15.68 9.44
CA TYR A 60 11.47 -16.75 8.79
C TYR A 60 10.26 -16.22 8.01
N GLN A 61 9.43 -15.36 8.62
CA GLN A 61 8.27 -14.78 7.93
C GLN A 61 8.69 -13.97 6.70
N LEU A 62 9.73 -13.13 6.85
CA LEU A 62 10.32 -12.35 5.77
C LEU A 62 10.86 -13.25 4.65
N GLY A 63 11.58 -14.31 4.97
CA GLY A 63 12.21 -15.17 3.96
C GLY A 63 11.26 -16.11 3.22
N GLN A 64 10.15 -16.52 3.86
CA GLN A 64 9.26 -17.56 3.31
C GLN A 64 7.93 -17.03 2.81
N GLN A 65 7.31 -16.12 3.58
CA GLN A 65 5.90 -15.75 3.37
C GLN A 65 5.74 -14.33 2.86
N LEU A 66 6.75 -13.49 3.10
CA LEU A 66 6.75 -12.07 2.75
C LEU A 66 7.89 -11.70 1.81
N SER A 67 8.56 -12.67 1.18
CA SER A 67 9.78 -12.47 0.39
C SER A 67 9.62 -11.46 -0.74
N GLU A 68 8.41 -11.30 -1.29
CA GLU A 68 8.13 -10.35 -2.37
C GLU A 68 7.95 -8.89 -1.88
N PHE A 69 7.73 -8.69 -0.58
CA PHE A 69 7.35 -7.39 -0.02
C PHE A 69 8.52 -6.57 0.50
N TRP A 70 9.73 -7.13 0.58
CA TRP A 70 10.90 -6.44 1.09
C TRP A 70 12.17 -6.81 0.32
N SER A 71 13.16 -5.93 0.42
CA SER A 71 14.50 -6.16 -0.12
C SER A 71 15.56 -5.58 0.81
N VAL A 72 16.79 -6.07 0.67
CA VAL A 72 17.97 -5.43 1.27
C VAL A 72 18.30 -4.21 0.41
N VAL A 73 18.38 -3.03 1.04
CA VAL A 73 18.62 -1.75 0.36
C VAL A 73 19.99 -1.15 0.67
N ASP A 74 20.60 -1.55 1.78
CA ASP A 74 21.95 -1.15 2.16
C ASP A 74 22.58 -2.20 3.08
N GLU A 75 23.92 -2.20 3.13
CA GLU A 75 24.68 -3.16 3.91
C GLU A 75 25.92 -2.54 4.51
N LYS A 76 26.17 -2.85 5.79
CA LYS A 76 27.32 -2.34 6.53
C LYS A 76 28.05 -3.45 7.25
N LYS A 77 29.38 -3.45 7.15
CA LYS A 77 30.22 -4.33 7.97
C LYS A 77 30.43 -3.71 9.35
N VAL A 78 29.98 -4.39 10.39
CA VAL A 78 30.11 -3.95 11.79
C VAL A 78 30.75 -5.08 12.60
N ARG A 79 31.95 -4.83 13.15
CA ARG A 79 32.68 -5.79 14.01
C ARG A 79 32.82 -7.20 13.41
N GLY A 80 33.01 -7.28 12.09
CA GLY A 80 33.17 -8.56 11.38
C GLY A 80 31.87 -9.21 10.91
N THR A 81 30.70 -8.70 11.32
CA THR A 81 29.38 -9.17 10.89
C THR A 81 28.79 -8.24 9.82
N ARG A 82 28.06 -8.82 8.86
CA ARG A 82 27.28 -8.07 7.86
C ARG A 82 25.94 -7.67 8.45
N MET A 83 25.68 -6.38 8.50
CA MET A 83 24.39 -5.80 8.91
C MET A 83 23.63 -5.39 7.65
N GLU A 84 22.45 -5.98 7.45
CA GLU A 84 21.57 -5.69 6.32
C GLU A 84 20.46 -4.73 6.75
N TYR A 85 20.31 -3.64 6.02
CA TYR A 85 19.17 -2.74 6.11
C TYR A 85 18.13 -3.12 5.08
N ILE A 86 16.88 -3.23 5.51
CA ILE A 86 15.77 -3.70 4.72
C ILE A 86 14.73 -2.60 4.54
N ALA A 87 14.03 -2.62 3.41
CA ALA A 87 12.90 -1.74 3.17
C ALA A 87 11.82 -2.48 2.37
N PRO A 88 10.60 -1.95 2.29
CA PRO A 88 9.62 -2.46 1.37
C PRO A 88 10.12 -2.47 -0.08
N SER A 89 9.89 -3.56 -0.82
CA SER A 89 10.21 -3.64 -2.25
C SER A 89 9.44 -2.61 -3.06
N SER A 90 8.26 -2.21 -2.57
CA SER A 90 7.48 -1.13 -3.15
C SER A 90 6.86 -0.25 -2.05
N PRO A 91 7.60 0.75 -1.55
CA PRO A 91 7.19 1.55 -0.38
C PRO A 91 5.91 2.36 -0.61
N SER A 92 5.61 2.67 -1.87
CA SER A 92 4.44 3.42 -2.30
C SER A 92 3.26 2.55 -2.71
N SER A 93 3.38 1.23 -2.64
CA SER A 93 2.39 0.35 -3.23
C SER A 93 1.13 0.19 -2.39
N VAL A 94 -0.01 0.20 -3.09
CA VAL A 94 -1.29 -0.34 -2.64
C VAL A 94 -1.53 -1.60 -3.47
N TYR A 95 -1.57 -2.75 -2.82
CA TYR A 95 -1.74 -4.02 -3.50
C TYR A 95 -3.22 -4.35 -3.62
N ILE A 96 -3.62 -4.90 -4.76
CA ILE A 96 -4.99 -5.31 -5.03
C ILE A 96 -5.06 -6.73 -5.59
N THR A 97 -6.16 -7.41 -5.31
CA THR A 97 -6.49 -8.68 -5.98
C THR A 97 -8.00 -8.78 -6.19
N LEU A 98 -8.41 -9.61 -7.16
CA LEU A 98 -9.82 -9.86 -7.47
C LEU A 98 -10.23 -11.25 -6.96
N GLY A 99 -11.34 -11.29 -6.22
CA GLY A 99 -11.99 -12.54 -5.83
C GLY A 99 -12.88 -13.11 -6.95
N LYS A 100 -13.39 -14.32 -6.73
CA LYS A 100 -14.20 -15.08 -7.70
C LYS A 100 -15.46 -14.34 -8.17
N ASP A 101 -16.02 -13.47 -7.33
CA ASP A 101 -17.22 -12.69 -7.65
C ASP A 101 -16.90 -11.25 -8.10
N GLY A 102 -15.65 -10.92 -8.44
CA GLY A 102 -15.27 -9.53 -8.74
C GLY A 102 -15.31 -8.62 -7.51
N GLU A 103 -15.24 -9.22 -6.32
CA GLU A 103 -14.92 -8.49 -5.10
C GLU A 103 -13.45 -8.05 -5.14
N LEU A 104 -13.20 -6.79 -4.82
CA LEU A 104 -11.89 -6.20 -4.79
C LEU A 104 -11.33 -6.28 -3.37
N PHE A 105 -10.14 -6.81 -3.24
CA PHE A 105 -9.40 -6.88 -1.99
C PHE A 105 -8.19 -5.97 -2.07
N VAL A 106 -7.86 -5.34 -0.94
CA VAL A 106 -6.81 -4.33 -0.83
C VAL A 106 -5.88 -4.70 0.32
N VAL A 107 -4.58 -4.55 0.06
CA VAL A 107 -3.51 -4.59 1.06
C VAL A 107 -2.71 -3.31 0.93
N ASP A 108 -2.78 -2.49 1.97
CA ASP A 108 -2.06 -1.24 2.11
C ASP A 108 -1.42 -1.23 3.50
N PRO A 109 -0.17 -1.72 3.60
CA PRO A 109 0.51 -1.87 4.88
C PRO A 109 0.70 -0.55 5.62
N LEU A 110 0.97 0.52 4.87
CA LEU A 110 1.22 1.84 5.43
C LEU A 110 -0.04 2.45 6.06
N ALA A 111 -1.21 2.21 5.47
CA ALA A 111 -2.49 2.64 6.04
C ALA A 111 -3.10 1.63 7.02
N ASN A 112 -2.44 0.49 7.27
CA ASN A 112 -2.96 -0.64 8.04
C ASN A 112 -4.31 -1.15 7.51
N ILE A 113 -4.42 -1.32 6.19
CA ILE A 113 -5.65 -1.78 5.52
C ILE A 113 -5.37 -3.14 4.91
N PHE A 114 -6.10 -4.17 5.35
CA PHE A 114 -5.93 -5.55 4.90
C PHE A 114 -7.29 -6.25 4.80
N GLY A 115 -7.86 -6.36 3.59
CA GLY A 115 -9.15 -7.02 3.46
C GLY A 115 -9.95 -6.64 2.22
N GLN A 116 -11.23 -7.02 2.25
CA GLN A 116 -12.21 -6.68 1.22
C GLN A 116 -12.49 -5.19 1.23
N LEU A 117 -12.40 -4.52 0.07
CA LEU A 117 -12.52 -3.06 -0.06
C LEU A 117 -13.79 -2.50 0.61
N SER A 118 -14.92 -3.19 0.48
CA SER A 118 -16.19 -2.80 1.08
C SER A 118 -16.17 -2.77 2.62
N LYS A 119 -15.24 -3.50 3.25
CA LYS A 119 -15.10 -3.62 4.71
C LYS A 119 -13.98 -2.74 5.26
N VAL A 120 -12.87 -2.64 4.54
CA VAL A 120 -11.66 -1.96 5.05
C VAL A 120 -11.42 -0.58 4.44
N GLY A 121 -12.08 -0.25 3.34
CA GLY A 121 -11.98 1.06 2.70
C GLY A 121 -10.62 1.34 2.09
N THR A 122 -10.27 2.63 2.00
CA THR A 122 -9.00 3.11 1.44
C THR A 122 -8.38 4.19 2.33
N ARG A 123 -7.07 4.44 2.17
CA ARG A 123 -6.38 5.54 2.87
C ARG A 123 -6.98 6.94 2.62
N CYS A 124 -7.77 7.10 1.56
CA CYS A 124 -8.45 8.36 1.22
C CYS A 124 -9.83 8.52 1.88
N ASP A 125 -10.34 7.53 2.60
CA ASP A 125 -11.67 7.63 3.24
C ASP A 125 -11.67 8.60 4.42
N GLY A 126 -10.52 8.75 5.08
CA GLY A 126 -10.30 9.77 6.12
C GLY A 126 -10.00 11.18 5.61
N CYS A 127 -10.09 11.45 4.30
CA CYS A 127 -9.92 12.80 3.74
C CYS A 127 -11.25 13.55 3.69
N SER A 128 -11.23 14.86 3.95
CA SER A 128 -12.38 15.73 3.68
C SER A 128 -12.60 15.93 2.18
N GLU A 129 -13.78 16.44 1.81
CA GLU A 129 -14.11 16.74 0.41
C GLU A 129 -13.11 17.70 -0.24
N LYS A 130 -12.79 18.81 0.44
CA LYS A 130 -11.82 19.79 -0.05
C LYS A 130 -10.44 19.18 -0.29
N GLU A 131 -10.04 18.19 0.50
CA GLU A 131 -8.74 17.53 0.37
C GLU A 131 -8.70 16.54 -0.78
N TYR A 132 -9.73 15.69 -0.90
CA TYR A 132 -9.72 14.70 -1.97
C TYR A 132 -9.94 15.34 -3.35
N LEU A 133 -10.69 16.45 -3.44
CA LEU A 133 -10.87 17.19 -4.70
C LEU A 133 -9.53 17.70 -5.26
N LYS A 134 -8.61 18.14 -4.40
CA LYS A 134 -7.25 18.53 -4.82
C LYS A 134 -6.46 17.34 -5.37
N CYS A 135 -6.74 16.14 -4.88
CA CYS A 135 -6.04 14.92 -5.30
C CYS A 135 -6.62 14.32 -6.58
N LEU A 136 -7.88 14.60 -6.95
CA LEU A 136 -8.52 14.04 -8.14
C LEU A 136 -7.75 14.36 -9.42
N LYS A 137 -7.29 15.61 -9.57
CA LYS A 137 -6.51 16.05 -10.73
C LYS A 137 -5.25 15.19 -10.95
N HIS A 138 -4.60 14.77 -9.87
CA HIS A 138 -3.40 13.91 -9.94
C HIS A 138 -3.74 12.48 -10.38
N VAL A 139 -4.95 11.99 -10.10
CA VAL A 139 -5.41 10.68 -10.57
C VAL A 139 -5.67 10.71 -12.07
N GLU A 140 -6.34 11.77 -12.54
CA GLU A 140 -6.65 12.00 -13.96
C GLU A 140 -5.37 12.14 -14.80
N GLU A 141 -4.34 12.80 -14.27
CA GLU A 141 -3.05 12.95 -14.94
C GLU A 141 -2.15 11.70 -14.83
N GLY A 142 -2.24 10.95 -13.72
CA GLY A 142 -1.30 9.88 -13.38
C GLY A 142 -1.72 8.47 -13.82
N CYS A 143 -3.02 8.19 -13.94
CA CYS A 143 -3.53 6.88 -14.31
C CYS A 143 -4.43 6.94 -15.55
N PHE A 144 -4.42 5.85 -16.33
CA PHE A 144 -5.09 5.72 -17.64
C PHE A 144 -6.62 5.65 -17.57
N CYS A 145 -7.26 6.57 -16.87
CA CYS A 145 -8.70 6.70 -16.89
C CYS A 145 -9.14 7.70 -17.97
N GLY A 146 -10.20 7.36 -18.70
CA GLY A 146 -10.96 8.36 -19.44
C GLY A 146 -11.67 9.32 -18.48
N ASN A 147 -12.19 10.42 -18.99
CA ASN A 147 -12.78 11.49 -18.18
C ASN A 147 -14.04 11.07 -17.40
N GLU A 148 -14.71 9.98 -17.80
CA GLU A 148 -15.93 9.49 -17.14
C GLU A 148 -15.91 7.98 -16.95
N LEU A 149 -16.46 7.53 -15.82
CA LEU A 149 -16.66 6.12 -15.52
C LEU A 149 -17.84 5.55 -16.31
N THR A 150 -17.67 4.36 -16.88
CA THR A 150 -18.77 3.63 -17.53
C THR A 150 -19.79 3.12 -16.51
N LYS A 151 -20.97 2.68 -16.99
CA LYS A 151 -22.01 2.11 -16.12
C LYS A 151 -21.51 0.86 -15.39
N GLU A 152 -20.68 0.06 -16.04
CA GLU A 152 -20.08 -1.15 -15.51
C GLU A 152 -19.06 -0.83 -14.41
N GLU A 153 -18.23 0.19 -14.61
CA GLU A 153 -17.26 0.66 -13.62
C GLU A 153 -17.96 1.22 -12.37
N VAL A 154 -19.04 1.98 -12.57
CA VAL A 154 -19.90 2.45 -11.47
C VAL A 154 -20.55 1.28 -10.73
N ALA A 155 -21.06 0.28 -11.45
CA ALA A 155 -21.65 -0.92 -10.85
C ALA A 155 -20.61 -1.73 -10.06
N PHE A 156 -19.38 -1.85 -10.58
CA PHE A 156 -18.25 -2.49 -9.90
C PHE A 156 -17.90 -1.78 -8.59
N LEU A 157 -17.78 -0.45 -8.63
CA LEU A 157 -17.53 0.35 -7.44
C LEU A 157 -18.66 0.20 -6.41
N ASN A 158 -19.92 0.29 -6.84
CA ASN A 158 -21.08 0.10 -5.97
C ASN A 158 -21.10 -1.29 -5.32
N LYS A 159 -20.78 -2.35 -6.09
CA LYS A 159 -20.66 -3.72 -5.57
C LYS A 159 -19.59 -3.84 -4.50
N ASN A 160 -18.52 -3.06 -4.63
CA ASN A 160 -17.43 -2.98 -3.67
C ASN A 160 -17.64 -1.90 -2.58
N GLY A 161 -18.89 -1.47 -2.36
CA GLY A 161 -19.26 -0.55 -1.28
C GLY A 161 -18.89 0.91 -1.54
N ARG A 162 -18.47 1.26 -2.75
CA ARG A 162 -18.06 2.63 -3.13
C ARG A 162 -19.18 3.33 -3.86
N LYS A 163 -19.65 4.46 -3.34
CA LYS A 163 -20.75 5.25 -3.89
C LYS A 163 -20.28 6.64 -4.28
N LYS A 164 -21.06 7.32 -5.13
CA LYS A 164 -20.82 8.74 -5.45
C LYS A 164 -20.97 9.62 -4.19
N PRO A 165 -20.17 10.71 -4.06
CA PRO A 165 -19.08 11.11 -4.95
C PRO A 165 -17.86 10.18 -4.81
N PHE A 166 -17.28 9.77 -5.94
CA PHE A 166 -16.13 8.87 -5.96
C PHE A 166 -14.87 9.62 -5.55
N ARG A 167 -14.07 8.98 -4.69
CA ARG A 167 -12.81 9.53 -4.18
C ARG A 167 -11.66 9.20 -5.15
N PRO A 168 -10.52 9.90 -5.05
CA PRO A 168 -9.32 9.65 -5.84
C PRO A 168 -8.92 8.17 -5.91
N MET A 169 -8.91 7.47 -4.77
CA MET A 169 -8.58 6.04 -4.74
C MET A 169 -9.61 5.17 -5.44
N ASP A 170 -10.90 5.54 -5.44
CA ASP A 170 -11.93 4.77 -6.16
C ASP A 170 -11.67 4.79 -7.65
N LEU A 171 -11.34 5.96 -8.19
CA LEU A 171 -10.96 6.13 -9.58
C LEU A 171 -9.66 5.39 -9.87
N ALA A 172 -8.64 5.58 -9.03
CA ALA A 172 -7.33 4.93 -9.18
C ALA A 172 -7.43 3.40 -9.25
N LEU A 173 -8.26 2.78 -8.40
CA LEU A 173 -8.48 1.34 -8.37
C LEU A 173 -9.09 0.85 -9.70
N VAL A 174 -10.09 1.57 -10.23
CA VAL A 174 -10.65 1.25 -11.55
C VAL A 174 -9.60 1.42 -12.66
N CYS A 175 -8.84 2.52 -12.66
CA CYS A 175 -7.78 2.74 -13.64
C CYS A 175 -6.72 1.64 -13.59
N ALA A 176 -6.34 1.22 -12.39
CA ALA A 176 -5.35 0.15 -12.18
C ALA A 176 -5.85 -1.17 -12.76
N LEU A 177 -7.10 -1.54 -12.51
CA LEU A 177 -7.70 -2.76 -13.05
C LEU A 177 -7.73 -2.78 -14.59
N LYS A 178 -8.00 -1.65 -15.23
CA LYS A 178 -7.91 -1.50 -16.69
C LYS A 178 -6.48 -1.62 -17.19
N GLY A 179 -5.53 -1.10 -16.42
CA GLY A 179 -4.11 -1.16 -16.72
C GLY A 179 -3.56 -2.59 -16.73
N ILE A 180 -4.09 -3.49 -15.90
CA ILE A 180 -3.61 -4.87 -15.77
C ILE A 180 -3.62 -5.60 -17.12
N THR A 181 -4.72 -5.55 -17.86
CA THR A 181 -4.83 -6.24 -19.17
C THR A 181 -3.88 -5.66 -20.23
N SER A 182 -3.44 -4.42 -20.05
CA SER A 182 -2.53 -3.71 -20.94
C SER A 182 -1.08 -3.68 -20.43
N GLY A 183 -0.77 -4.37 -19.32
CA GLY A 183 0.55 -4.34 -18.67
C GLY A 183 0.96 -2.97 -18.12
N ARG A 184 0.02 -2.04 -17.97
CA ARG A 184 0.26 -0.67 -17.51
C ARG A 184 0.01 -0.57 -16.00
N LYS A 185 0.99 -0.03 -15.27
CA LYS A 185 0.84 0.31 -13.85
C LYS A 185 0.09 1.63 -13.68
N CYS A 186 -0.71 1.74 -12.62
CA CYS A 186 -1.31 3.00 -12.20
C CYS A 186 -0.43 3.62 -11.11
N VAL A 187 0.20 4.75 -11.42
CA VAL A 187 1.08 5.48 -10.51
C VAL A 187 0.58 6.90 -10.37
N ILE A 188 0.22 7.29 -9.15
CA ILE A 188 -0.28 8.61 -8.81
C ILE A 188 0.77 9.29 -7.95
N SER A 189 1.17 10.49 -8.35
CA SER A 189 2.10 11.31 -7.57
C SER A 189 1.36 12.53 -7.06
N ILE A 190 1.13 12.58 -5.76
CA ILE A 190 0.48 13.69 -5.06
C ILE A 190 1.56 14.40 -4.23
N PRO A 191 1.77 15.71 -4.40
CA PRO A 191 2.67 16.49 -3.56
C PRO A 191 2.41 16.31 -2.06
N CYS A 192 3.45 16.29 -1.22
CA CYS A 192 3.34 16.01 0.22
C CYS A 192 2.49 17.04 0.98
N ASP A 193 2.57 18.31 0.57
CA ASP A 193 1.74 19.40 1.08
C ASP A 193 0.25 19.18 0.82
N SER A 194 -0.07 18.45 -0.25
CA SER A 194 -1.41 18.20 -0.74
C SER A 194 -2.01 16.90 -0.17
N CYS A 195 -1.19 15.92 0.23
CA CYS A 195 -1.67 14.64 0.76
C CYS A 195 -1.90 14.68 2.29
N PRO A 196 -3.15 14.64 2.79
CA PRO A 196 -3.42 14.61 4.23
C PRO A 196 -3.01 13.30 4.88
N PHE A 197 -3.08 12.19 4.14
CA PHE A 197 -2.69 10.87 4.65
C PHE A 197 -1.21 10.85 5.02
N MET A 198 -0.31 11.24 4.11
CA MET A 198 1.13 11.25 4.41
C MET A 198 1.47 12.22 5.52
N ARG A 199 0.82 13.39 5.57
CA ARG A 199 0.99 14.34 6.69
C ARG A 199 0.62 13.68 8.03
N ARG A 200 -0.47 12.90 8.10
CA ARG A 200 -0.84 12.17 9.32
C ARG A 200 0.10 11.00 9.61
N ALA A 201 0.43 10.19 8.60
CA ALA A 201 1.31 9.03 8.76
C ALA A 201 2.71 9.43 9.26
N ILE A 202 3.27 10.53 8.76
CA ILE A 202 4.55 11.09 9.21
C ILE A 202 4.44 11.65 10.65
N VAL A 203 3.30 12.26 11.00
CA VAL A 203 3.10 12.87 12.34
C VAL A 203 2.84 11.83 13.42
N ILE A 204 2.24 10.69 13.11
CA ILE A 204 1.95 9.62 14.09
C ILE A 204 3.24 8.93 14.59
N ASP A 205 4.33 8.95 13.81
CA ASP A 205 5.64 8.40 14.22
C ASP A 205 6.63 9.46 14.74
N GLY A 206 6.19 10.72 14.88
CA GLY A 206 7.00 11.87 15.32
C GLY A 206 6.76 12.34 16.76
N LEU A 207 6.08 11.55 17.60
CA LEU A 207 5.84 11.79 19.02
C LEU A 207 6.06 10.52 19.84
#